data_AF-A0A959EYX8-F1
#
_entry.id   AF-A0A959EYX8-F1
#
_cell.length_a   1.000
_cell.length_b   1.000
_cell.length_c   1.000
_cell.angle_alpha   90.00
_cell.angle_beta   90.00
_cell.angle_gamma   90.00
#
_symmetry.space_group_name_H-M   'P 1'
#
loop_
_entity.id
_entity.type
_entity.pdbx_description
1 polymer ?
#
loop_
_entity_poly.entity_id
_entity_poly.type
_entity_poly.pdbx_seq_one_letter_code
_entity_poly.pdbx_strand_id
1 'polypeptide(L)'
;DWDIPIVRPVGGHAIFLDAKRFYPHLPQDQFPAQMLAAQLYLDSGIRSMERGVVSAGRDPKTGEHRYPKLELTRLTIPRRVYTEAHMDVVAESVREVYEQRNTTKGLKMVYEPTYLRFFQARFEPL
;
A
#
# COMPACT_ATOMS: atom_id res chain seq x y z
N ASP A 1 10.63 6.92 -18.00
CA ASP A 1 10.81 6.81 -16.54
C ASP A 1 9.85 7.73 -15.82
N TRP A 2 9.04 7.20 -14.90
CA TRP A 2 8.02 7.95 -14.15
C TRP A 2 8.43 8.25 -12.70
N ASP A 3 9.67 7.93 -12.32
CA ASP A 3 10.25 8.14 -10.97
C ASP A 3 9.43 7.59 -9.79
N ILE A 4 8.59 6.60 -10.07
CA ILE A 4 7.75 5.95 -9.06
C ILE A 4 8.67 5.19 -8.08
N PRO A 5 8.58 5.46 -6.77
CA PRO A 5 9.49 4.89 -5.79
C PRO A 5 9.12 3.43 -5.54
N ILE A 6 10.05 2.53 -5.87
CA ILE A 6 9.94 1.10 -5.63
C ILE A 6 11.17 0.57 -4.90
N VAL A 7 11.03 -0.55 -4.22
CA VAL A 7 12.17 -1.33 -3.72
C VAL A 7 13.02 -1.80 -4.90
N ARG A 8 14.34 -1.64 -4.79
CA ARG A 8 15.31 -2.08 -5.79
C ARG A 8 16.38 -2.99 -5.15
N PRO A 9 16.93 -3.97 -5.90
CA PRO A 9 16.46 -4.41 -7.23
C PRO A 9 15.06 -5.06 -7.16
N VAL A 10 14.37 -5.14 -8.30
CA VAL A 10 13.07 -5.84 -8.38
C VAL A 10 13.26 -7.31 -8.04
N GLY A 11 12.40 -7.85 -7.18
CA GLY A 11 12.44 -9.26 -6.77
C GLY A 11 11.75 -10.18 -7.78
N GLY A 12 11.91 -11.49 -7.60
CA GLY A 12 11.41 -12.48 -8.58
C GLY A 12 9.90 -12.77 -8.58
N HIS A 13 9.09 -12.13 -7.72
CA HIS A 13 7.67 -12.48 -7.57
C HIS A 13 6.72 -11.29 -7.33
N ALA A 14 7.25 -10.10 -7.11
CA ALA A 14 6.46 -8.93 -6.79
C ALA A 14 7.25 -7.64 -6.99
N ILE A 15 6.51 -6.56 -7.24
CA ILE A 15 7.00 -5.18 -7.13
C ILE A 15 6.48 -4.63 -5.79
N PHE A 16 7.33 -3.92 -5.06
CA PHE A 16 6.97 -3.25 -3.81
C PHE A 16 7.06 -1.75 -4.01
N LEU A 17 5.92 -1.08 -4.00
CA LEU A 17 5.84 0.38 -4.03
C LEU A 17 6.22 0.91 -2.64
N ASP A 18 7.13 1.86 -2.56
CA ASP A 18 7.52 2.53 -1.31
C ASP A 18 6.50 3.63 -1.01
N ALA A 19 5.46 3.29 -0.24
CA ALA A 19 4.36 4.19 0.05
C ALA A 19 4.79 5.40 0.88
N LYS A 20 5.87 5.29 1.67
CA LYS A 20 6.43 6.42 2.43
C LYS A 20 7.03 7.47 1.50
N ARG A 21 7.71 7.04 0.43
CA ARG A 21 8.20 7.95 -0.63
C ARG A 21 7.10 8.34 -1.62
N PHE A 22 6.06 7.51 -1.76
CA PHE A 22 4.90 7.80 -2.60
C PHE A 22 4.06 8.94 -2.02
N TYR A 23 3.84 8.96 -0.71
CA TYR A 23 3.11 10.02 0.01
C TYR A 23 3.97 10.62 1.13
N PRO A 24 4.97 11.46 0.81
CA PRO A 24 5.89 12.00 1.81
C PRO A 24 5.21 12.91 2.84
N HIS A 25 4.02 13.44 2.53
CA HIS A 25 3.19 14.27 3.41
C HIS A 25 2.28 13.47 4.36
N LEU A 26 2.14 12.16 4.16
CA LEU A 26 1.32 11.30 5.03
C LEU A 26 2.19 10.61 6.09
N PRO A 27 1.95 10.87 7.39
CA PRO A 27 2.61 10.09 8.44
C PRO A 27 2.12 8.64 8.44
N GLN A 28 2.94 7.71 8.96
CA GLN A 28 2.65 6.28 8.89
C GLN A 28 1.37 5.88 9.64
N ASP A 29 0.98 6.60 10.68
CA ASP A 29 -0.27 6.39 11.42
C ASP A 29 -1.54 6.81 10.65
N GLN A 30 -1.37 7.44 9.48
CA GLN A 30 -2.43 7.64 8.50
C GLN A 30 -2.41 6.59 7.36
N PHE A 31 -1.67 5.50 7.56
CA PHE A 31 -1.69 4.27 6.76
C PHE A 31 -1.48 4.47 5.25
N PRO A 32 -0.39 5.13 4.80
CA PRO A 32 -0.18 5.44 3.38
C PRO A 32 -0.11 4.19 2.49
N ALA A 33 0.44 3.06 2.96
CA ALA A 33 0.45 1.82 2.17
C ALA A 33 -0.95 1.21 2.01
N GLN A 34 -1.81 1.34 3.03
CA GLN A 34 -3.21 0.92 2.97
C GLN A 34 -4.01 1.84 2.04
N MET A 35 -3.74 3.15 2.07
CA MET A 35 -4.35 4.13 1.19
C MET A 35 -3.98 3.86 -0.28
N LEU A 36 -2.70 3.63 -0.57
CA LEU A 36 -2.23 3.29 -1.92
C LEU A 36 -2.93 2.03 -2.45
N ALA A 37 -3.05 1.00 -1.61
CA ALA A 37 -3.75 -0.22 -1.98
C ALA A 37 -5.23 0.02 -2.32
N ALA A 38 -5.89 0.90 -1.57
CA ALA A 38 -7.27 1.30 -1.84
C ALA A 38 -7.40 2.13 -3.13
N GLN A 39 -6.50 3.09 -3.40
CA GLN A 39 -6.55 3.90 -4.61
C GLN A 39 -6.35 3.07 -5.87
N LEU A 40 -5.39 2.13 -5.88
CA LEU A 40 -5.20 1.23 -7.02
C LEU A 40 -6.44 0.38 -7.31
N TYR A 41 -7.15 -0.05 -6.25
CA TYR A 41 -8.40 -0.78 -6.42
C TYR A 41 -9.52 0.12 -6.97
N LEU A 42 -9.64 1.35 -6.47
CA LEU A 42 -10.66 2.30 -6.93
C LEU A 42 -10.43 2.78 -8.37
N ASP A 43 -9.17 2.99 -8.75
CA ASP A 43 -8.77 3.49 -10.06
C ASP A 43 -8.95 2.43 -11.16
N SER A 44 -8.51 1.19 -10.92
CA SER A 44 -8.38 0.17 -11.98
C SER A 44 -8.84 -1.23 -11.57
N GLY A 45 -9.41 -1.41 -10.39
CA GLY A 45 -9.80 -2.73 -9.86
C GLY A 45 -8.63 -3.60 -9.40
N ILE A 46 -7.41 -3.06 -9.36
CA ILE A 46 -6.21 -3.82 -8.97
C ILE A 46 -6.16 -3.96 -7.45
N ARG A 47 -6.30 -5.21 -6.99
CA ARG A 47 -6.09 -5.54 -5.58
C ARG A 47 -4.62 -5.83 -5.31
N SER A 48 -3.99 -4.94 -4.55
CA SER A 48 -2.64 -5.12 -3.98
C SER A 48 -2.71 -5.50 -2.49
N MET A 49 -1.55 -5.65 -1.84
CA MET A 49 -1.48 -5.96 -0.41
C MET A 49 -0.66 -4.90 0.33
N GLU A 50 -1.25 -4.31 1.37
CA GLU A 50 -0.52 -3.49 2.34
C GLU A 50 0.53 -4.35 3.06
N ARG A 51 1.75 -3.84 3.17
CA ARG A 51 2.90 -4.44 3.85
C ARG A 51 3.66 -3.39 4.65
N GLY A 52 2.94 -2.70 5.53
CA GLY A 52 3.44 -1.60 6.34
C GLY A 52 2.94 -1.69 7.78
N VAL A 53 2.64 -0.53 8.36
CA VAL A 53 2.22 -0.39 9.76
C VAL A 53 0.97 -1.21 10.09
N VAL A 54 0.00 -1.38 9.18
CA VAL A 54 -1.23 -2.16 9.48
C VAL A 54 -0.85 -3.62 9.68
N SER A 55 -0.09 -4.19 8.75
CA SER A 55 0.46 -5.55 8.82
C SER A 55 1.42 -5.76 10.01
N ALA A 56 2.12 -4.73 10.47
CA ALA A 56 3.07 -4.84 11.59
C ALA A 56 2.38 -5.04 12.95
N GLY A 57 1.10 -4.68 13.07
CA GLY A 57 0.33 -4.84 14.30
C GLY A 57 0.69 -3.83 15.39
N ARG A 58 0.18 -4.09 16.59
CA ARG A 58 0.51 -3.32 17.80
C ARG A 58 1.58 -4.03 18.62
N ASP A 59 2.32 -3.26 19.40
CA ASP A 59 3.16 -3.82 20.44
C ASP A 59 2.28 -4.31 21.60
N PRO A 60 2.41 -5.58 22.05
CA PRO A 60 1.53 -6.15 23.06
C PRO A 60 1.75 -5.61 24.48
N LYS A 61 2.86 -4.91 24.74
CA LYS A 61 3.16 -4.31 26.04
C LYS A 61 2.62 -2.89 26.15
N THR A 62 2.73 -2.12 25.08
CA THR A 62 2.39 -0.68 25.07
C THR A 62 1.05 -0.37 24.41
N GLY A 63 0.56 -1.23 23.52
CA GLY A 63 -0.61 -0.95 22.67
C GLY A 63 -0.30 -0.02 21.49
N GLU A 64 0.92 0.50 21.37
CA GLU A 64 1.32 1.40 20.29
C GLU A 64 1.47 0.68 18.96
N HIS A 65 1.40 1.43 17.86
CA HIS A 65 1.72 0.89 16.53
C HIS A 65 3.19 0.45 16.48
N ARG A 66 3.45 -0.71 15.87
CA ARG A 66 4.79 -1.04 15.41
C ARG A 66 5.03 -0.32 14.10
N TYR A 67 5.98 0.60 14.08
CA TYR A 67 6.33 1.40 12.90
C TYR A 67 7.49 0.73 12.14
N PRO A 68 7.22 -0.12 11.13
CA PRO A 68 8.29 -0.69 10.33
C PRO A 68 9.01 0.39 9.53
N LYS A 69 10.32 0.21 9.30
CA LYS A 69 11.08 1.07 8.38
C LYS A 69 10.53 1.00 6.95
N LEU A 70 10.00 -0.15 6.57
CA LEU A 70 9.40 -0.41 5.27
C LEU A 70 7.88 -0.23 5.35
N GLU A 71 7.36 0.73 4.60
CA GLU A 71 5.94 1.03 4.45
C GLU A 71 5.58 0.82 2.98
N LEU A 72 5.12 -0.39 2.65
CA LEU A 72 5.10 -0.86 1.26
C LEU A 72 3.71 -1.30 0.83
N THR A 73 3.41 -1.11 -0.46
CA THR A 73 2.26 -1.74 -1.14
C THR A 73 2.78 -2.76 -2.14
N ARG A 74 2.43 -4.03 -1.93
CA ARG A 74 2.96 -5.17 -2.69
C ARG A 74 2.04 -5.55 -3.86
N LEU A 75 2.58 -5.44 -5.07
CA LEU A 75 2.01 -5.95 -6.32
C LEU A 75 2.54 -7.36 -6.55
N THR A 76 1.83 -8.37 -6.07
CA THR A 76 2.24 -9.78 -6.19
C THR A 76 1.75 -10.36 -7.50
N ILE A 77 2.60 -11.06 -8.25
CA ILE A 77 2.24 -11.61 -9.56
C ILE A 77 2.07 -13.14 -9.47
N PRO A 78 0.84 -13.67 -9.58
CA PRO A 78 0.58 -15.10 -9.72
C PRO A 78 1.19 -15.67 -11.01
N ARG A 79 1.77 -16.86 -10.91
CA ARG A 79 2.51 -17.50 -12.00
C ARG A 79 1.56 -17.94 -13.12
N ARG A 80 1.85 -17.52 -14.36
CA ARG A 80 1.12 -17.91 -15.59
C ARG A 80 -0.36 -17.50 -15.61
N VAL A 81 -0.73 -16.43 -14.88
CA VAL A 81 -2.12 -15.93 -14.82
C VAL A 81 -2.30 -14.67 -15.64
N TYR A 82 -1.40 -13.71 -15.49
CA TYR A 82 -1.49 -12.40 -16.15
C TYR A 82 -0.56 -12.30 -17.36
N THR A 83 -0.92 -11.40 -18.27
CA THR A 83 -0.19 -11.09 -19.51
C THR A 83 0.51 -9.73 -19.38
N GLU A 84 1.31 -9.37 -20.39
CA GLU A 84 1.93 -8.04 -20.48
C GLU A 84 0.89 -6.91 -20.47
N ALA A 85 -0.22 -7.05 -21.19
CA ALA A 85 -1.30 -6.07 -21.17
C ALA A 85 -1.91 -5.83 -19.77
N HIS A 86 -1.93 -6.86 -18.90
CA HIS A 86 -2.33 -6.66 -17.51
C HIS A 86 -1.27 -5.86 -16.72
N MET A 87 0.01 -6.03 -17.05
CA MET A 87 1.09 -5.25 -16.43
C MET A 87 1.05 -3.79 -16.89
N ASP A 88 0.65 -3.53 -18.14
CA ASP A 88 0.46 -2.17 -18.65
C ASP A 88 -0.64 -1.45 -17.86
N VAL A 89 -1.80 -2.08 -17.67
CA VAL A 89 -2.89 -1.53 -16.83
C VAL A 89 -2.42 -1.26 -15.40
N VAL A 90 -1.63 -2.17 -14.82
CA VAL A 90 -1.04 -1.96 -13.48
C VAL A 90 -0.10 -0.77 -13.47
N ALA A 91 0.79 -0.66 -14.44
CA ALA A 91 1.76 0.42 -14.51
C ALA A 91 1.08 1.78 -14.71
N GLU A 92 0.10 1.86 -15.61
CA GLU A 92 -0.70 3.06 -15.86
C GLU A 92 -1.48 3.49 -14.62
N SER A 93 -2.17 2.57 -13.95
CA SER A 93 -2.89 2.87 -12.70
C SER A 93 -1.97 3.40 -11.61
N VAL A 94 -0.78 2.80 -11.45
CA VAL A 94 0.21 3.29 -10.48
C VAL A 94 0.70 4.69 -10.86
N ARG A 95 0.86 5.00 -12.16
CA ARG A 95 1.20 6.35 -12.63
C ARG A 95 0.10 7.36 -12.32
N GLU A 96 -1.15 7.07 -12.66
CA GLU A 96 -2.29 7.98 -12.43
C GLU A 96 -2.46 8.29 -10.94
N VAL A 97 -2.38 7.27 -10.08
CA VAL A 97 -2.41 7.46 -8.62
C VAL A 97 -1.19 8.26 -8.13
N TYR A 98 0.00 8.04 -8.72
CA TYR A 98 1.18 8.80 -8.37
C TYR A 98 1.05 10.28 -8.75
N GLU A 99 0.48 10.61 -9.90
CA GLU A 99 0.26 12.00 -10.32
C GLU A 99 -0.67 12.76 -9.35
N GLN A 100 -1.64 12.09 -8.76
CA GLN A 100 -2.60 12.65 -7.79
C GLN A 100 -2.14 12.60 -6.32
N ARG A 101 -0.92 12.09 -6.06
CA ARG A 101 -0.44 11.80 -4.69
C ARG A 101 -0.51 12.99 -3.73
N ASN A 102 -0.25 14.20 -4.20
CA ASN A 102 -0.11 15.40 -3.36
C ASN A 102 -1.43 15.85 -2.72
N THR A 103 -2.58 15.50 -3.30
CA THR A 103 -3.91 15.83 -2.77
C THR A 103 -4.54 14.67 -2.01
N THR A 104 -3.91 13.48 -2.06
CA THR A 104 -4.39 12.29 -1.38
C THR A 104 -4.25 12.46 0.13
N LYS A 105 -5.33 12.18 0.85
CA LYS A 105 -5.35 12.10 2.31
C LYS A 105 -5.15 10.67 2.77
N GLY A 106 -4.68 10.50 4.00
CA GLY A 106 -4.56 9.18 4.60
C GLY A 106 -5.89 8.64 5.13
N LEU A 107 -5.78 7.58 5.92
CA LEU A 107 -6.91 6.82 6.46
C LEU A 107 -6.95 6.91 7.99
N LYS A 108 -8.15 6.72 8.53
CA LYS A 108 -8.39 6.42 9.94
C LYS A 108 -8.93 5.00 10.09
N MET A 109 -8.37 4.23 11.01
CA MET A 109 -8.91 2.90 11.36
C MET A 109 -10.15 3.08 12.23
N VAL A 110 -11.31 2.60 11.76
CA VAL A 110 -12.62 2.71 12.45
C VAL A 110 -13.05 1.42 13.12
N TYR A 111 -12.44 0.30 12.73
CA TYR A 111 -12.58 -0.99 13.40
C TYR A 111 -11.24 -1.71 13.37
N GLU A 112 -10.80 -2.17 14.54
CA GLU A 112 -9.56 -2.93 14.72
C GLU A 112 -9.86 -4.23 15.50
N PRO A 113 -9.69 -5.41 14.89
CA PRO A 113 -9.83 -6.67 15.63
C PRO A 113 -8.62 -6.89 16.55
N THR A 114 -8.79 -7.68 17.61
CA THR A 114 -7.73 -7.98 18.59
C THR A 114 -6.52 -8.69 17.96
N TYR A 115 -6.76 -9.55 16.97
CA TYR A 115 -5.74 -10.34 16.30
C TYR A 115 -5.80 -10.16 14.79
N LEU A 116 -4.63 -10.25 14.15
CA LEU A 116 -4.47 -10.22 12.69
C LEU A 116 -5.23 -9.05 12.03
N ARG A 117 -5.05 -7.84 12.56
CA ARG A 117 -5.79 -6.64 12.14
C ARG A 117 -5.79 -6.37 10.63
N PHE A 118 -4.72 -6.72 9.94
CA PHE A 118 -4.60 -6.54 8.49
C PHE A 118 -5.63 -7.35 7.67
N PHE A 119 -6.29 -8.36 8.24
CA PHE A 119 -7.35 -9.11 7.54
C PHE A 119 -8.74 -8.49 7.65
N GLN A 120 -9.06 -7.85 8.77
CA GLN A 120 -10.45 -7.47 9.09
C GLN A 120 -10.62 -6.02 9.54
N ALA A 121 -9.54 -5.25 9.70
CA ALA A 121 -9.64 -3.85 10.03
C ALA A 121 -10.43 -3.08 8.96
N ARG A 122 -11.19 -2.08 9.39
CA ARG A 122 -11.93 -1.18 8.50
C ARG A 122 -11.41 0.23 8.66
N PHE A 123 -11.45 0.98 7.58
CA PHE A 123 -10.89 2.32 7.49
C PHE A 123 -11.86 3.27 6.82
N GLU A 124 -11.69 4.56 7.10
CA GLU A 124 -12.36 5.66 6.42
C GLU A 124 -11.32 6.73 6.03
N PRO A 125 -11.52 7.47 4.91
CA PRO A 125 -10.69 8.61 4.57
C PRO A 125 -10.72 9.72 5.64
N LEU A 126 -9.58 10.42 5.79
CA LEU A 126 -9.46 11.65 6.61
C LEU A 126 -10.00 12.91 5.89
#